data_AF-A0A078M4W1-F1
#
_entry.id   AF-A0A078M4W1-F1
#
_cell.length_a   1.000
_cell.length_b   1.000
_cell.length_c   1.000
_cell.angle_alpha   90.00
_cell.angle_beta   90.00
_cell.angle_gamma   90.00
#
_symmetry.space_group_name_H-M   'P 1'
#
loop_
_entity.id
_entity.type
_entity.pdbx_description
1 polymer ?
#
loop_
_entity_poly.entity_id
_entity_poly.type
_entity_poly.pdbx_seq_one_letter_code
_entity_poly.pdbx_strand_id
1 'polypeptide(L)' 'MDKAEADRHDKMLELAELLSEVLRQAVPSLTEAQSEEAGIYMARHRELFAKAFKSSPDALAPLLEEEPA' A
#
# COMPACT_ATOMS: atom_id res chain seq x y z
N MET A 1 16.71 -18.11 -9.58
CA MET A 1 16.15 -17.88 -8.23
C MET A 1 14.96 -16.95 -8.39
N ASP A 2 13.89 -17.37 -9.10
CA ASP A 2 12.96 -16.39 -9.72
C ASP A 2 11.48 -16.59 -9.36
N LYS A 3 11.10 -17.71 -8.74
CA LYS A 3 9.70 -17.96 -8.39
C LYS A 3 9.26 -17.19 -7.14
N ALA A 4 10.03 -17.27 -6.07
CA ALA A 4 9.66 -16.68 -4.78
C ALA A 4 9.58 -15.13 -4.81
N GLU A 5 10.36 -14.49 -5.68
CA GLU A 5 10.32 -13.04 -5.86
C GLU A 5 9.12 -12.62 -6.71
N ALA A 6 8.82 -13.36 -7.79
CA ALA A 6 7.60 -13.18 -8.58
C ALA A 6 6.33 -13.38 -7.73
N ASP A 7 6.26 -14.44 -6.91
CA ASP A 7 5.13 -14.70 -6.01
C ASP A 7 4.89 -13.56 -5.01
N ARG A 8 5.97 -12.89 -4.55
CA ARG A 8 5.86 -11.73 -3.66
C ARG A 8 5.37 -10.50 -4.40
N HIS A 9 5.85 -10.30 -5.62
CA HIS A 9 5.46 -9.18 -6.46
C HIS A 9 3.99 -9.28 -6.88
N ASP A 10 3.54 -10.46 -7.31
CA ASP A 10 2.14 -10.69 -7.68
C ASP A 10 1.18 -10.40 -6.52
N LYS A 11 1.50 -10.89 -5.32
CA LYS A 11 0.71 -10.62 -4.11
C LYS A 11 0.71 -9.14 -3.71
N MET A 12 1.77 -8.41 -4.03
CA MET A 12 1.82 -6.97 -3.78
C MET A 12 0.90 -6.23 -4.75
N LEU A 13 0.91 -6.60 -6.03
CA LEU A 13 0.05 -5.99 -7.04
C LEU A 13 -1.44 -6.28 -6.79
N GLU A 14 -1.77 -7.52 -6.42
CA GLU A 14 -3.13 -7.91 -6.02
C GLU A 14 -3.64 -7.07 -4.83
N LEU A 15 -2.79 -6.87 -3.82
CA LEU A 15 -3.14 -6.04 -2.67
C LEU A 15 -3.32 -4.56 -3.06
N ALA A 16 -2.45 -4.05 -3.94
CA ALA A 16 -2.54 -2.66 -4.41
C ALA A 16 -3.85 -2.40 -5.14
N GLU A 17 -4.27 -3.30 -6.02
CA GLU A 17 -5.52 -3.19 -6.77
C GLU A 17 -6.73 -3.14 -5.82
N LEU A 18 -6.80 -4.08 -4.87
CA LEU A 18 -7.88 -4.12 -3.87
C LEU A 18 -7.91 -2.86 -3.00
N LEU A 19 -6.75 -2.37 -2.54
CA LEU A 19 -6.67 -1.14 -1.74
C LEU A 19 -7.13 0.08 -2.55
N SER A 20 -6.71 0.17 -3.82
CA SER A 20 -7.10 1.27 -4.71
C SER A 20 -8.61 1.29 -4.91
N GLU A 21 -9.21 0.12 -5.15
CA GLU A 21 -10.66 0.02 -5.32
C GLU A 21 -11.41 0.40 -4.03
N VAL A 22 -10.97 -0.08 -2.87
CA VAL A 22 -11.56 0.26 -1.58
C VAL A 22 -11.46 1.77 -1.31
N LEU A 23 -10.29 2.37 -1.55
CA LEU A 23 -10.08 3.81 -1.34
C LEU A 23 -10.96 4.65 -2.25
N ARG A 24 -11.07 4.28 -3.53
CA ARG A 24 -11.94 4.96 -4.50
C ARG A 24 -13.41 4.88 -4.10
N GLN A 25 -13.86 3.72 -3.61
CA GLN A 25 -15.25 3.55 -3.16
C GLN A 25 -15.53 4.27 -1.85
N ALA A 26 -14.59 4.25 -0.90
CA ALA A 26 -14.75 4.84 0.43
C ALA A 26 -14.58 6.37 0.42
N VAL A 27 -13.77 6.91 -0.49
CA VAL A 27 -13.44 8.33 -0.58
C VAL A 27 -13.77 8.84 -1.99
N PRO A 28 -15.02 9.27 -2.25
CA PRO A 28 -15.47 9.70 -3.58
C PRO A 28 -14.71 10.87 -4.20
N SER A 29 -13.93 11.60 -3.39
CA SER A 29 -13.08 12.70 -3.86
C SER A 29 -11.74 12.24 -4.45
N LEU A 30 -11.34 10.98 -4.23
CA LEU A 30 -10.13 10.44 -4.84
C LEU A 30 -10.41 10.07 -6.30
N THR A 31 -9.51 10.49 -7.19
CA THR A 31 -9.52 10.01 -8.57
C THR A 31 -9.01 8.58 -8.66
N GLU A 32 -9.24 7.94 -9.81
CA GLU A 32 -8.68 6.60 -10.10
C GLU A 32 -7.16 6.60 -9.97
N ALA A 33 -6.46 7.54 -10.60
CA ALA A 33 -5.00 7.67 -10.50
C ALA A 33 -4.53 7.86 -9.05
N GLN A 34 -5.17 8.73 -8.27
CA GLN A 34 -4.81 8.94 -6.86
C GLN A 34 -5.02 7.69 -6.01
N SER A 35 -6.08 6.94 -6.30
CA SER A 35 -6.40 5.71 -5.59
C SER A 35 -5.39 4.61 -5.92
N GLU A 36 -5.00 4.49 -7.20
CA GLU A 36 -3.95 3.58 -7.66
C GLU A 36 -2.59 3.90 -7.06
N GLU A 37 -2.18 5.17 -7.08
CA GLU A 37 -0.92 5.62 -6.48
C GLU A 37 -0.89 5.30 -4.97
N ALA A 38 -1.98 5.60 -4.25
CA ALA A 38 -2.11 5.30 -2.84
C ALA A 38 -2.07 3.79 -2.56
N GLY A 39 -2.81 2.99 -3.33
CA GLY A 39 -2.86 1.54 -3.16
C GLY A 39 -1.50 0.87 -3.41
N ILE A 40 -0.78 1.29 -4.46
CA ILE A 40 0.58 0.81 -4.75
C ILE A 40 1.55 1.21 -3.64
N TYR A 41 1.48 2.45 -3.16
CA TYR A 41 2.33 2.91 -2.05
C TYR A 41 2.09 2.10 -0.78
N MET A 42 0.83 1.87 -0.41
CA MET A 42 0.46 1.07 0.76
C MET A 42 0.89 -0.39 0.61
N ALA A 43 0.76 -0.98 -0.58
CA ALA A 43 1.14 -2.36 -0.84
C ALA A 43 2.66 -2.58 -0.78
N ARG A 44 3.45 -1.62 -1.28
CA ARG A 44 4.92 -1.63 -1.16
C ARG A 44 5.38 -1.61 0.31
N HIS A 45 4.64 -0.90 1.16
CA HIS A 45 4.92 -0.78 2.59
C HIS A 45 3.98 -1.64 3.45
N ARG A 46 3.40 -2.71 2.89
CA ARG A 46 2.31 -3.49 3.53
C ARG A 46 2.64 -3.95 4.95
N GLU A 47 3.90 -4.23 5.24
CA GLU A 47 4.33 -4.69 6.57
C GLU A 47 4.24 -3.58 7.62
N LEU A 48 4.60 -2.35 7.25
CA LEU A 48 4.50 -1.18 8.13
C LEU A 48 3.03 -0.81 8.36
N PHE A 49 2.23 -0.79 7.28
CA PHE A 49 0.79 -0.57 7.38
C PHE A 49 0.10 -1.65 8.21
N ALA A 50 0.40 -2.94 7.98
CA ALA A 50 -0.17 -4.03 8.77
C ALA A 50 0.18 -3.93 10.27
N LYS A 51 1.43 -3.57 10.59
CA LYS A 51 1.87 -3.35 11.97
C LYS A 51 1.17 -2.14 12.60
N ALA A 52 0.99 -1.07 11.84
CA ALA A 52 0.26 0.12 12.25
C ALA A 52 -1.20 -0.19 12.58
N PHE A 53 -1.92 -0.85 11.66
CA PHE A 53 -3.32 -1.23 11.86
C PHE A 53 -3.52 -2.25 12.99
N LYS A 54 -2.53 -3.09 13.27
CA LYS A 54 -2.63 -4.10 14.32
C LYS A 54 -2.62 -3.49 15.73
N SER A 55 -1.66 -2.62 16.03
CA SER A 55 -1.52 -2.06 17.39
C SER A 55 -0.47 -0.94 17.54
N SER A 56 0.29 -0.61 16.49
CA SER A 56 1.48 0.23 16.64
C SER A 56 1.53 1.32 15.57
N PRO A 57 0.74 2.40 15.70
CA PRO A 57 0.72 3.50 14.74
C PRO A 57 2.10 4.10 14.44
N ASP A 58 3.00 4.12 15.43
CA ASP A 58 4.39 4.57 15.30
C ASP A 58 5.20 3.77 14.25
N ALA A 59 4.71 2.59 13.84
CA ALA A 59 5.30 1.85 12.73
C ALA A 59 5.27 2.61 11.40
N LEU A 60 4.43 3.65 11.28
CA LEU A 60 4.39 4.53 10.10
C LEU A 60 5.42 5.66 10.19
N ALA A 61 6.08 5.89 11.33
CA ALA A 61 7.05 6.98 11.49
C ALA A 61 8.14 7.02 10.39
N PRO A 62 8.72 5.88 9.95
CA PRO A 62 9.70 5.89 8.86
C PRO A 62 9.14 6.42 7.54
N LEU A 63 7.84 6.23 7.26
CA LEU A 63 7.18 6.69 6.04
C LEU A 63 6.97 8.21 6.02
N LEU A 64 7.03 8.87 7.18
CA LEU A 64 6.95 10.32 7.29
C LEU A 64 8.30 11.00 7.04
N GLU A 65 9.39 10.25 7.16
CA GLU A 65 10.76 10.71 6.94
C GLU A 65 11.26 10.39 5.52
N GLU A 66 10.57 9.52 4.78
CA GLU A 66 10.80 9.34 3.35
C GLU A 66 10.36 10.59 2.58
N GLU A 67 11.31 11.26 1.93
CA GLU A 67 10.98 12.32 0.97
C GLU A 67 10.14 11.72 -0.17
N PRO A 68 9.01 12.36 -0.56
CA PRO A 68 8.29 11.93 -1.75
C PRO A 68 9.22 12.09 -2.96
N ALA A 69 9.50 10.96 -3.62
CA ALA A 69 10.29 10.90 -4.86
C ALA A 69 9.59 11.56 -6.04
#